data_AF-A0A8S4QPX4-F1
#
_entry.id   AF-A0A8S4QPX4-F1
#
_cell.length_a   1.000
_cell.length_b   1.000
_cell.length_c   1.000
_cell.angle_alpha   90.00
_cell.angle_beta   90.00
_cell.angle_gamma   90.00
#
_symmetry.space_group_name_H-M   'P 1'
#
loop_
_entity.id
_entity.type
_entity.pdbx_description
1 polymer ?
#
loop_
_entity_poly.entity_id
_entity_poly.type
_entity_poly.pdbx_seq_one_letter_code
_entity_poly.pdbx_strand_id
1 'polypeptide(L)'
;MRKAAQLLKEGEDELFMHQHPIPKKFPTSVGGVAHERVVTPPDWILDYWHPLEKAQYPEYFKKREERKKEFVAMWEKEYGKPDPKDHHH
;
A
#
# COMPACT_ATOMS: atom_id res chain seq x y z
N MET A 1 28.69 -15.77 18.02
CA MET A 1 27.42 -15.89 17.27
C MET A 1 26.89 -17.32 17.12
N ARG A 2 27.72 -18.36 16.95
CA ARG A 2 27.24 -19.76 16.74
C ARG A 2 26.32 -20.29 17.85
N LYS A 3 26.65 -20.07 19.12
CA LYS A 3 25.80 -20.49 20.26
C LYS A 3 24.47 -19.74 20.32
N ALA A 4 24.46 -18.44 20.03
CA ALA A 4 23.22 -17.65 20.00
C ALA A 4 22.28 -18.10 18.88
N ALA A 5 22.81 -18.41 17.69
CA ALA A 5 22.01 -18.94 16.59
C ALA A 5 21.44 -20.33 16.90
N GLN A 6 22.22 -21.17 17.60
CA GLN A 6 21.73 -22.48 18.06
C GLN A 6 20.57 -22.34 19.06
N LEU A 7 20.73 -21.49 20.07
CA LEU A 7 19.67 -21.23 21.05
C LEU A 7 18.41 -20.63 20.41
N LEU A 8 18.56 -19.76 19.42
CA LEU A 8 17.43 -19.21 18.66
C LEU A 8 16.66 -20.33 17.94
N LYS A 9 17.39 -21.21 17.25
CA LYS A 9 16.78 -22.34 16.55
C LYS A 9 16.03 -23.27 17.51
N GLU A 10 16.67 -23.64 18.62
CA GLU A 10 16.05 -24.49 19.65
C GLU A 10 14.77 -23.86 20.20
N GLY A 11 14.74 -22.53 20.41
CA GLY A 11 13.55 -21.80 20.84
C GLY A 11 12.45 -21.69 19.79
N GLU A 12 12.78 -21.55 18.50
CA GLU A 12 11.81 -21.58 17.40
C GLU A 12 11.16 -22.97 17.26
N ASP A 13 11.96 -24.03 17.39
CA ASP A 13 11.47 -25.42 17.38
C ASP A 13 10.52 -25.68 18.55
N GLU A 14 10.86 -25.22 19.76
CA GLU A 14 10.00 -25.30 20.95
C GLU A 14 8.67 -24.55 20.73
N LEU A 15 8.72 -23.31 20.26
CA LEU A 15 7.53 -22.50 19.98
C LEU A 15 6.62 -23.19 18.95
N PHE A 16 7.20 -23.76 17.89
CA PHE A 16 6.43 -24.43 16.85
C PHE A 16 5.65 -25.64 17.38
N MET A 17 6.24 -26.42 18.30
CA MET A 17 5.60 -27.59 18.91
C MET A 17 4.52 -27.23 19.94
N HIS A 18 4.64 -26.07 20.59
CA HIS A 18 3.76 -25.67 21.71
C HIS A 18 2.77 -24.54 21.40
N GLN A 19 2.84 -23.92 20.21
CA GLN A 19 1.92 -22.85 19.84
C GLN A 19 0.45 -23.30 19.81
N HIS A 20 -0.45 -22.38 20.20
CA HIS A 20 -1.89 -22.66 20.16
C HIS A 20 -2.38 -22.80 18.70
N PRO A 21 -3.20 -23.81 18.36
CA PRO A 21 -3.67 -24.03 16.99
C PRO A 21 -4.44 -22.86 16.37
N ILE A 22 -5.08 -22.05 17.23
CA ILE A 22 -5.84 -20.85 16.83
C ILE A 22 -5.29 -19.64 17.61
N PRO A 23 -4.21 -19.00 17.14
CA PRO A 23 -3.65 -17.84 17.82
C PRO A 23 -4.65 -16.67 17.83
N LYS A 24 -4.69 -15.90 18.91
CA LYS A 24 -5.46 -14.67 18.97
C LYS A 24 -4.85 -13.65 18.00
N LYS A 25 -5.62 -13.23 17.00
CA LYS A 25 -5.24 -12.19 16.03
C LYS A 25 -6.02 -10.92 16.30
N PHE A 26 -5.40 -9.77 16.04
CA PHE A 26 -6.13 -8.50 16.06
C PHE A 26 -7.09 -8.46 14.87
N PRO A 27 -8.26 -7.82 14.99
CA PRO A 27 -9.27 -7.87 13.95
C PRO A 27 -8.77 -7.43 12.57
N THR A 28 -7.96 -6.37 12.49
CA THR A 28 -7.48 -5.79 11.22
C THR A 28 -6.14 -6.36 10.73
N SER A 29 -5.40 -7.09 11.57
CA SER A 29 -4.15 -7.75 11.16
C SER A 29 -4.42 -8.89 10.18
N VAL A 30 -3.41 -9.29 9.40
CA VAL A 30 -3.52 -10.42 8.46
C VAL A 30 -4.07 -11.68 9.14
N GLY A 31 -5.16 -12.22 8.61
CA GLY A 31 -5.88 -13.36 9.16
C GLY A 31 -6.77 -13.07 10.38
N GLY A 32 -6.96 -11.79 10.72
CA GLY A 32 -7.97 -11.32 11.66
C GLY A 32 -9.37 -11.27 11.04
N VAL A 33 -10.40 -11.21 11.88
CA VAL A 33 -11.83 -11.29 11.48
C VAL A 33 -12.34 -10.09 10.66
N ALA A 34 -11.55 -9.02 10.59
CA ALA A 34 -11.86 -7.79 9.88
C ALA A 34 -10.71 -7.36 8.95
N HIS A 35 -9.77 -8.26 8.67
CA HIS A 35 -8.72 -8.01 7.69
C HIS A 35 -9.34 -7.77 6.32
N GLU A 36 -8.95 -6.67 5.67
CA GLU A 36 -9.45 -6.26 4.35
C GLU A 36 -10.99 -6.16 4.25
N ARG A 37 -11.69 -5.98 5.38
CA ARG A 37 -13.15 -5.84 5.41
C ARG A 37 -13.63 -4.65 4.58
N VAL A 38 -12.84 -3.58 4.55
CA VAL A 38 -13.12 -2.37 3.77
C VAL A 38 -12.17 -2.36 2.58
N VAL A 39 -12.75 -2.42 1.38
CA VAL A 39 -12.00 -2.22 0.15
C VAL A 39 -11.87 -0.73 -0.10
N THR A 40 -10.65 -0.22 -0.08
CA THR A 40 -10.36 1.17 -0.43
C THR A 40 -9.99 1.25 -1.91
N PRO A 41 -10.87 1.75 -2.80
CA PRO A 41 -10.55 1.87 -4.20
C PRO A 41 -9.39 2.84 -4.42
N PRO A 42 -8.50 2.58 -5.39
CA PRO A 42 -7.45 3.52 -5.72
C PRO A 42 -8.01 4.84 -6.25
N ASP A 43 -7.33 5.93 -5.92
CA ASP A 43 -7.80 7.29 -6.17
C ASP A 43 -8.06 7.59 -7.66
N TRP A 44 -7.26 7.02 -8.57
CA TRP A 44 -7.36 7.26 -10.02
C TRP A 44 -8.71 6.81 -10.63
N ILE A 45 -9.50 5.99 -9.93
CA ILE A 45 -10.83 5.57 -10.41
C ILE A 45 -11.76 6.78 -10.62
N LEU A 46 -11.60 7.83 -9.80
CA LEU A 46 -12.40 9.04 -9.90
C LEU A 46 -12.17 9.81 -11.21
N ASP A 47 -11.07 9.54 -11.93
CA ASP A 47 -10.80 10.15 -13.22
C ASP A 47 -11.72 9.60 -14.32
N TYR A 48 -12.27 8.39 -14.14
CA TYR A 48 -13.18 7.74 -15.08
C TYR A 48 -14.67 8.14 -14.89
N TRP A 49 -15.00 8.91 -13.85
CA TRP A 49 -16.37 9.35 -13.60
C TRP A 49 -16.92 10.20 -14.75
N HIS A 50 -18.22 10.09 -15.00
CA HIS A 50 -18.88 10.89 -16.02
C HIS A 50 -18.85 12.38 -15.63
N PRO A 51 -18.69 13.33 -16.57
CA PRO A 51 -18.61 14.75 -16.24
C PRO A 51 -19.77 15.28 -15.39
N LEU A 52 -20.98 14.74 -15.57
CA LEU A 52 -22.14 15.10 -14.74
C LEU A 52 -21.99 14.66 -13.28
N GLU A 53 -21.38 13.50 -13.02
CA GLU A 53 -21.09 13.01 -11.67
C GLU A 53 -19.99 13.85 -11.03
N LYS A 54 -18.99 14.27 -11.80
CA LYS A 54 -17.95 15.20 -11.33
C LYS A 54 -18.49 16.59 -11.03
N ALA A 55 -19.44 17.06 -11.84
CA ALA A 55 -20.07 18.37 -11.66
C ALA A 55 -20.87 18.47 -10.34
N GLN A 56 -21.25 17.35 -9.74
CA GLN A 56 -21.86 17.32 -8.40
C GLN A 56 -20.88 17.73 -7.29
N TYR A 57 -19.57 17.59 -7.51
CA TYR A 57 -18.52 17.86 -6.52
C TYR A 57 -17.46 18.84 -7.04
N PRO A 58 -17.84 20.07 -7.43
CA PRO A 58 -16.96 20.99 -8.16
C PRO A 58 -15.70 21.38 -7.37
N GLU A 59 -15.85 21.69 -6.07
CA GLU A 59 -14.73 22.10 -5.21
C GLU A 59 -13.73 20.96 -4.96
N TYR A 60 -14.22 19.71 -4.89
CA TYR A 60 -13.35 18.55 -4.71
C TYR A 60 -12.51 18.31 -5.97
N PHE A 61 -13.14 18.28 -7.14
CA PHE A 61 -12.43 18.03 -8.40
C PHE A 61 -11.49 19.19 -8.77
N LYS A 62 -11.83 20.44 -8.45
CA LYS A 62 -10.91 21.57 -8.60
C LYS A 62 -9.61 21.37 -7.80
N LYS A 63 -9.71 21.06 -6.51
CA LYS A 63 -8.55 20.80 -5.64
C LYS A 63 -7.76 19.57 -6.08
N ARG A 64 -8.45 18.54 -6.60
CA ARG A 64 -7.82 17.33 -7.13
C ARG A 64 -6.94 17.64 -8.33
N GLU A 65 -7.42 18.44 -9.29
CA GLU A 65 -6.63 18.83 -10.46
C GLU A 65 -5.39 19.67 -10.10
N GLU A 66 -5.49 20.52 -9.06
CA GLU A 66 -4.33 21.23 -8.51
C GLU A 66 -3.28 20.23 -7.97
N ARG A 67 -3.69 19.26 -7.15
CA ARG A 67 -2.79 18.24 -6.59
C ARG A 67 -2.16 17.34 -7.67
N LYS A 68 -2.87 17.03 -8.75
CA LYS A 68 -2.30 16.26 -9.88
C LYS A 68 -1.14 17.02 -10.52
N LYS A 69 -1.26 18.33 -10.69
CA LYS A 69 -0.17 19.18 -11.23
C LYS A 69 1.02 19.22 -10.28
N GLU A 70 0.76 19.37 -8.97
CA GLU A 70 1.80 19.32 -7.95
C GLU A 70 2.56 17.99 -7.95
N PHE A 71 1.84 16.87 -8.09
CA PHE A 71 2.44 15.53 -8.16
C PHE A 71 3.35 15.38 -9.38
N VAL A 72 2.90 15.81 -10.56
CA VAL A 72 3.73 15.75 -11.79
C VAL A 72 4.98 16.63 -11.65
N ALA A 73 4.84 17.85 -11.12
CA ALA A 73 5.98 18.74 -10.90
C ALA A 73 6.98 18.17 -9.87
N MET A 74 6.49 17.53 -8.81
CA MET A 74 7.32 16.85 -7.83
C MET A 74 8.05 15.65 -8.45
N TRP A 75 7.35 14.84 -9.24
CA TRP A 75 7.91 13.69 -9.93
C TRP A 75 9.03 14.09 -10.91
N GLU A 76 8.79 15.09 -11.76
CA GLU A 76 9.79 15.61 -12.69
C GLU A 76 11.02 16.18 -11.96
N LYS A 77 10.83 16.76 -10.79
CA LYS A 77 11.93 17.27 -9.96
C LYS A 77 12.76 16.15 -9.34
N GLU A 78 12.12 15.10 -8.84
CA GLU A 78 12.79 14.01 -8.12
C GLU A 78 13.47 13.02 -9.06
N TYR A 79 12.80 12.64 -10.15
CA TYR A 79 13.24 11.59 -11.06
C TYR A 79 13.75 12.12 -12.41
N GLY A 80 13.59 13.41 -12.70
CA GLY A 80 13.98 14.00 -13.97
C GLY A 80 13.11 13.55 -15.14
N LYS A 81 13.55 13.90 -16.35
CA LYS A 81 12.97 13.32 -17.58
C LYS A 81 13.65 11.96 -17.83
N PRO A 82 12.91 10.94 -18.28
CA PRO A 82 13.51 9.66 -18.63
C PRO A 82 14.63 9.87 -19.65
N ASP A 83 15.79 9.23 -19.43
CA ASP A 83 16.89 9.26 -20.41
C ASP A 83 16.41 8.52 -21.66
N PRO A 84 16.58 9.08 -22.88
CA PRO A 84 16.29 8.36 -24.11
C PRO A 84 16.91 6.96 -24.21
N LYS A 85 17.97 6.67 -23.46
CA LYS A 85 18.64 5.36 -23.37
C LYS A 85 17.94 4.35 -22.46
N ASP A 86 17.04 4.78 -21.57
CA ASP A 86 16.28 3.87 -20.70
C ASP A 86 15.10 3.22 -21.44
N HIS A 87 14.85 3.63 -22.68
CA HIS A 87 13.84 3.05 -23.59
C HIS A 87 14.36 1.87 -24.42
N HIS A 88 15.27 1.06 -23.89
CA HIS A 88 15.65 -0.21 -24.52
C HIS A 88 14.76 -1.34 -23.99
N HIS A 89 13.73 -1.66 -24.77
CA HIS A 89 13.09 -2.98 -24.77
C HIS A 89 13.95 -3.98 -25.54
#